data_AF-A0A1J6INF8-F1
#
_entry.id   AF-A0A1J6INF8-F1
#
_cell.length_a   1.000
_cell.length_b   1.000
_cell.length_c   1.000
_cell.angle_alpha   90.00
_cell.angle_beta   90.00
_cell.angle_gamma   90.00
#
_symmetry.space_group_name_H-M   'P 1'
#
loop_
_entity.id
_entity.type
_entity.pdbx_description
1 polymer ?
#
loop_
_entity_poly.entity_id
_entity_poly.type
_entity_poly.pdbx_seq_one_letter_code
_entity_poly.pdbx_strand_id
1 'polypeptide(L)'
;KIGRQVPQDCVFYKVATETLYHLFFECPVTNRAWTRLLLWLDMKRNIKEWKEELNRASSMARKKTEKAIITSFVFAMLVYSIWRERNMIKFQQGIFEEQRLCREIVLHVHKR
;
A
#
# COMPACT_ATOMS: atom_id res chain seq x y z
N LYS A 1 12.13 6.24 -31.49
CA LYS A 1 11.61 6.49 -30.11
C LYS A 1 11.58 5.16 -29.38
N ILE A 2 12.45 4.95 -28.40
CA ILE A 2 12.48 3.73 -27.58
C ILE A 2 11.65 4.00 -26.33
N GLY A 3 10.51 3.31 -26.19
CA GLY A 3 9.63 3.42 -25.03
C GLY A 3 8.34 2.65 -25.29
N ARG A 4 8.08 1.59 -24.51
CA ARG A 4 6.80 0.88 -24.53
C ARG A 4 5.74 1.88 -24.09
N GLN A 5 4.68 2.09 -24.88
CA GLN A 5 3.54 2.88 -24.42
C GLN A 5 2.88 2.12 -23.27
N VAL A 6 2.97 2.67 -22.08
CA VAL A 6 2.38 2.10 -20.87
C VAL A 6 1.07 2.85 -20.60
N PRO A 7 -0.05 2.14 -20.36
CA PRO A 7 -1.30 2.78 -19.96
C PRO A 7 -1.08 3.71 -18.75
N GLN A 8 -1.62 4.92 -18.87
CA GLN A 8 -1.54 5.92 -17.80
C GLN A 8 -2.51 5.63 -16.67
N ASP A 9 -3.55 4.83 -16.92
CA ASP A 9 -4.53 4.44 -15.92
C ASP A 9 -3.88 3.61 -14.80
N CYS A 10 -4.43 3.77 -13.61
CA CYS A 10 -4.11 2.94 -12.46
C CYS A 10 -4.49 1.48 -12.76
N VAL A 11 -3.53 0.58 -12.60
CA VAL A 11 -3.76 -0.86 -12.85
C VAL A 11 -4.76 -1.51 -11.92
N PHE A 12 -4.95 -0.96 -10.72
CA PHE A 12 -5.85 -1.52 -9.72
C PHE A 12 -7.29 -1.07 -9.93
N TYR A 13 -7.51 0.22 -10.22
CA TYR A 13 -8.86 0.79 -10.37
C TYR A 13 -9.32 0.91 -11.82
N LYS A 14 -8.39 1.05 -12.78
CA LYS A 14 -8.61 1.11 -14.24
C LYS A 14 -9.51 2.24 -14.75
N VAL A 15 -9.82 3.23 -13.90
CA VAL A 15 -10.70 4.36 -14.24
C VAL A 15 -9.99 5.71 -14.12
N ALA A 16 -8.99 5.83 -13.24
CA ALA A 16 -8.30 7.08 -12.97
C ALA A 16 -6.82 6.99 -13.35
N THR A 17 -6.24 8.12 -13.77
CA THR A 17 -4.81 8.25 -14.05
C THR A 17 -3.98 7.90 -12.82
N GLU A 18 -2.95 7.10 -13.02
CA GLU A 18 -2.00 6.74 -11.99
C GLU A 18 -1.11 7.94 -11.64
N THR A 19 -1.31 8.48 -10.45
CA THR A 19 -0.38 9.39 -9.77
C THR A 19 0.16 8.74 -8.51
N LEU A 20 1.19 9.32 -7.90
CA LEU A 20 1.67 8.87 -6.58
C LEU A 20 0.55 8.87 -5.53
N TYR A 21 -0.24 9.95 -5.50
CA TYR A 21 -1.35 10.14 -4.58
C TYR A 21 -2.46 9.12 -4.85
N HIS A 22 -2.84 8.95 -6.12
CA HIS A 22 -3.78 7.92 -6.55
C HIS A 22 -3.33 6.54 -6.09
N LEU A 23 -2.09 6.16 -6.41
CA LEU A 23 -1.54 4.85 -6.10
C LEU A 23 -1.55 4.57 -4.59
N PHE A 24 -1.16 5.55 -3.76
CA PHE A 24 -1.07 5.42 -2.31
C PHE A 24 -2.23 6.15 -1.61
N PHE A 25 -3.40 5.52 -1.72
CA PHE A 25 -4.61 5.67 -0.90
C PHE A 25 -5.75 6.57 -1.40
N GLU A 26 -5.61 7.25 -2.53
CA GLU A 26 -6.78 7.79 -3.26
C GLU A 26 -7.44 6.71 -4.15
N CYS A 27 -6.68 5.72 -4.61
CA CYS A 27 -7.21 4.54 -5.27
C CYS A 27 -8.06 3.73 -4.28
N PRO A 28 -9.33 3.45 -4.58
CA PRO A 28 -10.21 2.71 -3.67
C PRO A 28 -9.65 1.34 -3.28
N VAL A 29 -8.88 0.70 -4.16
CA VAL A 29 -8.29 -0.61 -3.93
C VAL A 29 -7.16 -0.56 -2.88
N THR A 30 -6.20 0.33 -3.06
CA THR A 30 -5.07 0.45 -2.11
C THR A 30 -5.50 1.10 -0.80
N ASN A 31 -6.51 1.97 -0.84
CA ASN A 31 -7.17 2.51 0.34
C ASN A 31 -7.82 1.40 1.19
N ARG A 32 -8.58 0.48 0.57
CA ARG A 32 -9.16 -0.66 1.29
C ARG A 32 -8.09 -1.58 1.88
N ALA A 33 -7.01 -1.84 1.14
CA ALA A 33 -5.89 -2.63 1.65
C ALA A 33 -5.30 -2.01 2.93
N TRP A 34 -5.08 -0.70 2.94
CA TRP A 34 -4.59 -0.01 4.14
C TRP A 34 -5.62 0.00 5.27
N THR A 35 -6.90 0.18 4.95
CA THR A 35 -8.00 0.16 5.93
C THR A 35 -8.05 -1.19 6.65
N ARG A 36 -7.96 -2.30 5.91
CA ARG A 36 -7.93 -3.65 6.50
C ARG A 36 -6.75 -3.84 7.44
N LEU A 37 -5.56 -3.38 7.04
CA LEU A 37 -4.36 -3.50 7.87
C LEU A 37 -4.44 -2.62 9.11
N LEU A 38 -5.03 -1.41 9.02
CA LEU A 38 -5.30 -0.57 10.18
C LEU A 38 -6.29 -1.22 11.15
N LEU A 39 -7.35 -1.86 10.65
CA LEU A 39 -8.29 -2.62 11.48
C LEU A 39 -7.58 -3.80 12.16
N TRP A 40 -6.71 -4.50 11.44
CA TRP A 40 -5.91 -5.60 12.01
C TRP A 40 -4.93 -5.11 13.11
N LEU A 41 -4.39 -3.88 12.97
CA LEU A 41 -3.56 -3.22 13.98
C LEU A 41 -4.35 -2.61 15.16
N ASP A 42 -5.67 -2.82 15.22
CA ASP A 42 -6.58 -2.17 16.15
C ASP A 42 -6.43 -0.63 16.13
N MET A 43 -6.54 -0.06 14.93
CA MET A 43 -6.48 1.37 14.66
C MET A 43 -7.69 1.81 13.83
N LYS A 44 -8.79 2.12 14.52
CA LYS A 44 -10.03 2.61 13.91
C LYS A 44 -9.91 4.10 13.59
N ARG A 45 -9.40 4.42 12.39
CA ARG A 45 -9.27 5.80 11.91
C ARG A 45 -9.49 5.88 10.41
N ASN A 46 -9.89 7.06 9.94
CA ASN A 46 -9.92 7.35 8.52
C ASN A 46 -8.49 7.47 7.98
N ILE A 47 -8.31 6.99 6.75
CA ILE A 47 -7.08 7.20 5.99
C ILE A 47 -7.05 8.65 5.53
N LYS A 48 -5.88 9.26 5.65
CA LYS A 48 -5.60 10.61 5.18
C LYS A 48 -4.88 10.60 3.84
N GLU A 49 -4.59 11.77 3.32
CA GLU A 49 -3.82 11.90 2.08
C GLU A 49 -2.42 11.30 2.24
N TRP A 50 -1.81 10.93 1.11
CA TRP A 50 -0.50 10.27 1.08
C TRP A 50 0.55 10.93 2.00
N LYS A 51 0.67 12.26 1.94
CA LYS A 51 1.68 12.99 2.71
C LYS A 51 1.45 12.87 4.22
N GLU A 52 0.20 12.93 4.66
CA GLU A 52 -0.16 12.78 6.08
C GLU A 52 0.09 11.35 6.58
N GLU A 53 -0.26 10.34 5.77
CA GLU A 53 0.01 8.94 6.08
C GLU A 53 1.51 8.65 6.16
N LEU A 54 2.29 9.15 5.20
CA LEU A 54 3.74 9.03 5.19
C LEU A 54 4.38 9.71 6.41
N ASN A 55 3.93 10.91 6.76
CA ASN A 55 4.41 11.62 7.95
C ASN A 55 4.07 10.86 9.23
N ARG A 56 2.87 10.31 9.33
CA ARG A 56 2.44 9.49 10.48
C ARG A 56 3.28 8.22 10.59
N ALA A 57 3.45 7.47 9.50
CA ALA A 57 4.28 6.28 9.47
C ALA A 57 5.74 6.60 9.85
N SER A 58 6.29 7.69 9.31
CA SER A 58 7.64 8.18 9.64
C SER A 58 7.77 8.56 11.12
N SER A 59 6.75 9.18 11.71
CA SER A 59 6.71 9.48 13.15
C SER A 59 6.67 8.19 13.98
N MET A 60 5.90 7.19 13.55
CA MET A 60 5.81 5.89 14.23
C MET A 60 7.13 5.13 14.18
N ALA A 61 7.85 5.17 13.05
CA ALA A 61 9.16 4.54 12.90
C ALA A 61 10.23 5.07 13.87
N ARG A 62 10.07 6.30 14.38
CA ARG A 62 10.98 6.92 15.35
C ARG A 62 10.66 6.56 16.80
N LYS A 63 9.48 6.00 17.07
CA LYS A 63 9.04 5.62 18.42
C LYS A 63 9.53 4.21 18.74
N LYS A 64 9.82 3.96 20.02
CA LYS A 64 10.29 2.65 20.52
C LYS A 64 9.17 1.75 21.02
N THR A 65 7.91 2.14 20.88
CA THR A 65 6.79 1.30 21.31
C THR A 65 6.53 0.21 20.28
N GLU A 66 6.21 -1.00 20.75
CA GLU A 66 5.93 -2.15 19.88
C GLU A 66 4.86 -1.82 18.83
N LYS A 67 3.72 -1.24 19.25
CA LYS A 67 2.66 -0.81 18.32
C LYS A 67 3.19 0.14 17.24
N ALA A 68 4.09 1.05 17.57
CA ALA A 68 4.63 1.99 16.60
C ALA A 68 5.61 1.34 15.62
N ILE A 69 6.46 0.44 16.12
CA ILE A 69 7.38 -0.36 15.30
C ILE A 69 6.55 -1.20 14.31
N ILE A 70 5.61 -2.02 14.80
CA ILE A 70 4.76 -2.87 13.96
C ILE A 70 3.99 -2.02 12.93
N THR A 71 3.37 -0.92 13.34
CA THR A 71 2.61 -0.05 12.42
C THR A 71 3.49 0.49 11.28
N SER A 72 4.70 0.95 11.61
CA SER A 72 5.64 1.48 10.61
C SER A 72 6.14 0.40 9.66
N PHE A 73 6.37 -0.83 10.16
CA PHE A 73 6.73 -1.98 9.34
C PHE A 73 5.60 -2.37 8.39
N VAL A 74 4.37 -2.52 8.88
CA VAL A 74 3.20 -2.83 8.04
C VAL A 74 3.02 -1.78 6.95
N PHE A 75 3.18 -0.50 7.28
CA PHE A 75 3.08 0.58 6.30
C PHE A 75 4.17 0.46 5.21
N ALA A 76 5.43 0.25 5.60
CA ALA A 76 6.53 0.06 4.65
C ALA A 76 6.31 -1.16 3.75
N MET A 77 5.86 -2.28 4.31
CA MET A 77 5.53 -3.48 3.56
C MET A 77 4.37 -3.26 2.59
N LEU A 78 3.34 -2.51 2.99
CA LEU A 78 2.22 -2.16 2.12
C LEU A 78 2.69 -1.32 0.93
N VAL A 79 3.46 -0.26 1.17
CA VAL A 79 4.00 0.61 0.11
C VAL A 79 4.82 -0.21 -0.89
N TYR A 80 5.73 -1.05 -0.38
CA TYR A 80 6.52 -1.95 -1.20
C TYR A 80 5.66 -2.93 -1.99
N SER A 81 4.69 -3.58 -1.35
CA SER A 81 3.83 -4.58 -1.99
C SER A 81 2.97 -3.96 -3.07
N ILE A 82 2.37 -2.79 -2.84
CA ILE A 82 1.64 -2.03 -3.87
C ILE A 82 2.53 -1.76 -5.07
N TRP A 83 3.76 -1.30 -4.84
CA TRP A 83 4.69 -1.00 -5.92
C TRP A 83 5.08 -2.26 -6.72
N ARG A 84 5.34 -3.36 -6.02
CA ARG A 84 5.65 -4.67 -6.62
C ARG A 84 4.50 -5.18 -7.48
N GLU A 85 3.28 -5.22 -6.92
CA GLU A 85 2.09 -5.68 -7.65
C GLU A 85 1.80 -4.79 -8.86
N ARG A 86 1.92 -3.46 -8.73
CA ARG A 86 1.76 -2.52 -9.84
C ARG A 86 2.70 -2.87 -10.99
N ASN A 87 3.97 -3.10 -10.69
CA ASN A 87 4.97 -3.44 -11.71
C ASN A 87 4.74 -4.81 -12.35
N MET A 88 4.34 -5.82 -11.55
CA MET A 88 3.97 -7.12 -12.12
C MET A 88 2.80 -6.99 -13.10
N ILE A 89 1.77 -6.22 -12.78
CA ILE A 89 0.63 -6.02 -13.68
C ILE A 89 1.08 -5.27 -14.94
N LYS A 90 1.82 -4.16 -14.81
CA LYS A 90 2.23 -3.33 -15.96
C LYS A 90 3.20 -4.01 -16.91
N PHE A 91 4.08 -4.88 -16.41
CA PHE A 91 5.19 -5.40 -17.20
C PHE A 91 5.17 -6.91 -17.42
N GLN A 92 4.43 -7.66 -16.61
CA GLN A 92 4.46 -9.13 -16.58
C GLN A 92 3.06 -9.77 -16.63
N GLN A 93 2.01 -9.01 -16.96
CA GLN A 93 0.62 -9.49 -17.00
C GLN A 93 0.16 -10.13 -15.68
N GLY A 94 0.70 -9.64 -14.55
CA GLY A 94 0.33 -10.12 -13.23
C GLY A 94 -1.15 -9.90 -12.90
N ILE A 95 -1.66 -10.72 -11.97
CA ILE A 95 -3.00 -10.60 -11.40
C ILE A 95 -2.87 -10.09 -9.96
N PHE A 96 -3.70 -9.12 -9.61
CA PHE A 96 -3.73 -8.52 -8.28
C PHE A 96 -4.94 -8.99 -7.47
N GLU A 97 -4.67 -9.37 -6.23
CA GLU A 97 -5.68 -9.74 -5.24
C GLU A 97 -5.42 -9.02 -3.92
N GLU A 98 -6.31 -8.09 -3.56
CA GLU A 98 -6.23 -7.26 -2.35
C GLU A 98 -6.06 -8.12 -1.08
N GLN A 99 -6.83 -9.20 -0.97
CA GLN A 99 -6.81 -10.07 0.20
C GLN A 99 -5.50 -10.85 0.34
N ARG A 100 -4.93 -11.30 -0.79
CA ARG A 100 -3.64 -12.00 -0.83
C ARG A 100 -2.53 -11.08 -0.32
N LEU A 101 -2.52 -9.84 -0.77
CA LEU A 101 -1.55 -8.83 -0.33
C LEU A 101 -1.66 -8.58 1.18
N CYS A 102 -2.87 -8.35 1.70
CA CYS A 102 -3.04 -8.11 3.14
C CYS A 102 -2.59 -9.33 3.96
N ARG A 103 -2.95 -10.55 3.53
CA ARG A 103 -2.53 -11.80 4.20
C ARG A 103 -1.02 -11.97 4.19
N GLU A 104 -0.35 -11.71 3.07
CA GLU A 104 1.11 -11.78 2.95
C GLU A 104 1.79 -10.87 3.98
N ILE A 105 1.33 -9.62 4.11
CA ILE A 105 1.91 -8.64 5.05
C ILE A 105 1.71 -9.12 6.49
N VAL A 106 0.50 -9.53 6.85
CA VAL A 106 0.19 -10.02 8.19
C VAL A 106 1.06 -11.23 8.55
N LEU A 107 1.25 -12.18 7.63
CA LEU A 107 2.09 -13.36 7.85
C LEU A 107 3.57 -13.01 8.06
N HIS A 108 4.10 -12.01 7.34
CA HIS A 108 5.48 -11.58 7.53
C HIS A 108 5.72 -10.93 8.89
N VAL A 109 4.73 -10.21 9.41
CA VAL A 109 4.82 -9.59 10.73
C VAL A 109 4.80 -10.64 11.84
N HIS A 110 3.95 -11.67 11.75
CA HIS A 110 3.87 -12.74 12.76
C HIS A 110 5.09 -13.67 12.80
N LYS A 111 5.88 -13.73 11.72
CA LYS A 111 7.08 -14.57 11.65
C LYS A 111 8.34 -13.90 12.24
N ARG A 112 8.24 -12.64 12.65
CA ARG A 112 9.29 -11.90 13.35
C ARG A 112 9.01 -11.84 14.84
#